data_AF-A0A950A545-F1
#
_entry.id   AF-A0A950A545-F1
#
_cell.length_a   1.000
_cell.length_b   1.000
_cell.length_c   1.000
_cell.angle_alpha   90.00
_cell.angle_beta   90.00
_cell.angle_gamma   90.00
#
_symmetry.space_group_name_H-M   'P 1'
#
loop_
_entity.id
_entity.type
_entity.pdbx_description
1 polymer ?
#
loop_
_entity_poly.entity_id
_entity_poly.type
_entity_poly.pdbx_seq_one_letter_code
_entity_poly.pdbx_strand_id
1 'polypeptide(L)' 'MRRLLDMRGFSAVLYKEWIHVVRDRATLVLAVALPLLQLTLFGYAINTRVEHIKTAYYNEDHGSPVSIQALNALA' A
#
# COMPACT_ATOMS: atom_id res chain seq x y z
N MET A 1 -38.53 -8.63 -21.05
CA MET A 1 -37.38 -8.61 -20.12
C MET A 1 -36.88 -10.04 -19.84
N ARG A 2 -36.47 -10.81 -20.85
CA ARG A 2 -36.21 -12.27 -20.71
C ARG A 2 -35.10 -12.80 -21.64
N ARG A 3 -34.01 -12.04 -21.79
CA ARG A 3 -32.81 -12.44 -22.57
C ARG A 3 -31.50 -12.00 -21.89
N LEU A 4 -31.45 -12.02 -20.56
CA LEU A 4 -30.33 -11.38 -19.85
C LEU A 4 -29.04 -12.19 -19.79
N LEU A 5 -29.02 -13.50 -20.04
CA LEU A 5 -27.76 -14.28 -20.05
C LEU A 5 -27.85 -15.47 -21.00
N ASP A 6 -27.77 -15.21 -22.31
CA ASP A 6 -27.44 -16.26 -23.28
C ASP A 6 -25.90 -16.40 -23.29
N MET A 7 -25.37 -17.27 -22.42
CA MET A 7 -23.91 -17.42 -22.16
C MET A 7 -23.10 -17.90 -23.37
N ARG A 8 -23.77 -18.22 -24.49
CA ARG A 8 -23.16 -18.62 -25.75
C ARG A 8 -22.38 -17.49 -26.44
N GLY A 9 -22.67 -16.23 -26.10
CA GLY A 9 -22.02 -15.05 -26.70
C GLY A 9 -21.12 -14.25 -25.74
N PHE A 10 -20.94 -14.70 -24.49
CA PHE A 10 -20.20 -13.94 -23.48
C PHE A 10 -18.75 -13.67 -23.89
N SER A 11 -18.06 -14.67 -24.44
CA SER A 11 -16.68 -14.53 -24.93
C SER A 11 -16.58 -13.54 -26.10
N ALA A 12 -17.55 -13.53 -27.01
CA ALA A 12 -17.60 -12.57 -28.11
C ALA A 12 -17.81 -11.13 -27.62
N VAL A 13 -18.62 -10.96 -26.56
CA VAL A 13 -18.81 -9.66 -25.90
C VAL A 13 -17.57 -9.22 -25.12
N LEU A 14 -16.91 -10.14 -24.41
CA LEU A 14 -15.67 -9.83 -23.71
C LEU A 14 -14.57 -9.41 -24.69
N TYR A 15 -14.44 -10.13 -25.82
CA TYR A 15 -13.46 -9.85 -26.85
C TYR A 15 -13.68 -8.48 -27.52
N LYS A 16 -14.93 -8.10 -27.83
CA LYS A 16 -15.21 -6.77 -28.40
C LYS A 16 -14.87 -5.64 -27.43
N GLU A 17 -15.20 -5.80 -26.15
CA GLU A 17 -14.94 -4.78 -25.13
C GLU A 17 -13.44 -4.66 -24.83
N TRP A 18 -12.71 -5.78 -24.84
CA TRP A 18 -11.26 -5.80 -24.68
C TRP A 18 -10.57 -4.95 -25.76
N ILE A 19 -10.94 -5.16 -27.03
CA ILE A 19 -10.39 -4.37 -28.14
C ILE A 19 -10.77 -2.90 -28.01
N HIS A 20 -11.99 -2.60 -27.55
CA HIS A 20 -12.44 -1.24 -27.32
C HIS A 20 -11.56 -0.53 -26.29
N VAL A 21 -11.40 -1.14 -25.11
CA VAL A 21 -10.58 -0.59 -24.01
C VAL A 21 -9.13 -0.41 -24.43
N VAL A 22 -8.55 -1.41 -25.13
CA VAL A 22 -7.16 -1.32 -25.61
C VAL A 22 -6.97 -0.23 -26.67
N ARG A 23 -8.01 0.09 -27.47
CA ARG A 23 -7.93 1.15 -28.48
C ARG A 23 -8.18 2.54 -27.89
N ASP A 24 -8.86 2.62 -26.76
CA ASP A 24 -9.06 3.87 -26.03
C ASP A 24 -7.79 4.25 -25.25
N ARG A 25 -6.95 5.05 -25.91
CA ARG A 25 -5.70 5.55 -25.33
C ARG A 25 -5.93 6.39 -24.08
N ALA A 26 -7.04 7.12 -23.97
CA ALA A 26 -7.30 7.95 -22.79
C ALA A 26 -7.56 7.08 -21.57
N THR A 27 -8.38 6.04 -21.73
CA THR A 27 -8.64 5.05 -20.69
C THR A 27 -7.36 4.30 -20.28
N LEU A 28 -6.54 3.85 -21.23
CA LEU A 28 -5.25 3.21 -20.92
C LEU A 28 -4.28 4.15 -20.20
N VAL A 29 -4.19 5.40 -20.63
CA VAL A 29 -3.32 6.40 -19.99
C VAL A 29 -3.78 6.64 -18.56
N LEU A 30 -5.08 6.84 -18.30
CA LEU A 30 -5.58 7.04 -16.94
C LEU A 30 -5.38 5.81 -16.05
N ALA A 31 -5.58 4.60 -16.59
CA ALA A 31 -5.38 3.36 -15.86
C ALA A 31 -3.94 3.19 -15.33
N VAL A 32 -2.95 3.78 -16.02
CA VAL A 32 -1.54 3.74 -15.61
C VAL A 32 -1.11 5.03 -14.88
N ALA A 33 -1.51 6.19 -15.39
CA ALA A 33 -1.09 7.49 -14.86
C ALA A 33 -1.66 7.74 -13.46
N LEU A 34 -2.91 7.36 -13.20
CA LEU A 34 -3.53 7.54 -11.89
C LEU A 34 -2.78 6.79 -10.78
N PRO A 35 -2.52 5.47 -10.88
CA PRO A 35 -1.75 4.76 -9.86
C PRO A 35 -0.29 5.23 -9.79
N LEU A 36 0.35 5.61 -10.91
CA LEU A 36 1.71 6.17 -10.85
C LEU A 36 1.76 7.50 -10.08
N LEU A 37 0.78 8.38 -10.32
CA LEU A 37 0.63 9.62 -9.57
C LEU A 37 0.40 9.33 -8.09
N GLN A 38 -0.48 8.38 -7.76
CA GLN A 38 -0.72 7.96 -6.38
C GLN A 38 0.52 7.38 -5.71
N LEU A 39 1.27 6.51 -6.38
CA LEU A 39 2.53 5.95 -5.87
C LEU A 39 3.57 7.05 -5.64
N THR A 40 3.63 8.04 -6.52
CA THR A 40 4.56 9.17 -6.38
C THR A 40 4.15 10.04 -5.19
N LEU A 41 2.86 10.40 -5.10
CA LEU A 41 2.34 11.21 -4.00
C LEU A 41 2.48 10.49 -2.67
N PHE A 42 2.09 9.23 -2.56
CA PHE A 42 2.25 8.46 -1.33
C PHE A 42 3.72 8.19 -1.02
N GLY A 43 4.55 7.88 -2.01
CA GLY A 43 5.99 7.70 -1.82
C GLY A 43 6.69 8.97 -1.32
N TYR A 44 6.24 10.15 -1.76
CA TYR A 44 6.76 11.43 -1.29
C TYR A 44 6.15 11.85 0.07
N ALA A 45 4.84 11.65 0.25
CA ALA A 45 4.11 12.12 1.42
C ALA A 45 4.22 11.18 2.63
N ILE A 46 4.58 9.91 2.43
CA ILE A 46 4.74 8.97 3.55
C ILE A 46 5.96 9.35 4.38
N ASN A 47 5.72 9.71 5.64
CA ASN A 47 6.79 9.93 6.61
C ASN A 47 7.25 8.57 7.14
N THR A 48 8.46 8.14 6.77
CA THR A 48 9.04 6.87 7.23
C THR A 48 9.72 6.98 8.60
N ARG A 49 9.55 8.09 9.34
CA ARG A 49 10.07 8.20 10.70
C ARG A 49 9.36 7.22 11.63
N VAL A 50 10.10 6.20 12.05
CA VAL A 50 9.67 5.28 13.10
C VAL A 50 10.01 5.90 14.45
N GLU A 51 9.15 6.79 14.95
CA GLU A 51 9.42 7.55 16.18
C GLU A 51 9.15 6.75 17.46
N HIS A 52 8.49 5.59 17.35
CA HIS A 52 8.04 4.81 18.51
C HIS A 52 8.40 3.33 18.39
N ILE A 53 9.69 3.02 18.34
CA ILE A 53 10.15 1.64 18.54
C ILE A 53 10.16 1.37 20.04
N LYS A 54 9.34 0.40 20.49
CA LYS A 54 9.37 -0.10 21.87
C LYS A 54 10.71 -0.76 22.14
N THR A 55 11.69 0.04 22.59
CA THR A 55 13.00 -0.43 23.00
C THR A 55 12.88 -0.92 24.43
N ALA A 56 13.12 -2.21 24.67
CA ALA A 56 13.15 -2.79 26.01
C ALA A 56 14.60 -2.92 26.46
N TYR A 57 14.92 -2.39 27.64
CA TYR A 57 16.22 -2.55 28.27
C TYR A 57 16.17 -3.76 29.22
N TYR A 58 17.10 -4.71 29.05
CA TYR A 58 17.28 -5.84 29.96
C TYR A 58 18.47 -5.53 30.89
N ASN A 59 18.22 -5.48 32.20
CA ASN A 59 19.24 -5.18 33.20
C ASN A 59 19.58 -6.44 34.02
N GLU A 60 20.81 -6.91 33.91
CA GLU A 60 21.35 -8.05 34.65
C GLU A 60 22.10 -7.64 35.93
N ASP A 61 22.25 -6.34 36.23
CA ASP A 61 23.10 -5.84 37.33
C ASP A 61 22.42 -5.90 38.71
N HIS A 62 21.50 -6.84 38.93
CA HIS A 62 20.82 -7.11 40.22
C HIS A 62 20.33 -5.86 41.00
N GLY A 63 20.00 -4.77 40.31
CA GLY A 63 19.52 -3.53 40.94
C GLY A 63 20.61 -2.57 41.43
N SER A 64 21.84 -2.64 40.91
CA SER A 64 22.88 -1.64 41.17
C SER A 64 22.37 -0.20 40.96
N PRO A 65 22.54 0.70 41.95
CA PRO A 65 22.03 2.08 41.89
C PRO A 65 22.53 2.88 40.68
N VAL A 66 23.74 2.56 40.20
CA VAL A 66 24.39 3.21 39.06
C VAL A 66 23.70 2.80 37.75
N SER A 67 23.35 1.51 37.60
CA SER A 67 22.65 1.01 36.42
C SER A 67 21.26 1.64 36.27
N ILE A 68 20.51 1.79 37.38
CA ILE A 68 19.17 2.40 37.38
C ILE A 68 19.22 3.89 37.05
N GLN A 69 20.24 4.63 37.53
CA GLN A 69 20.42 6.04 37.17
C GLN A 69 20.75 6.21 35.68
N ALA A 70 21.59 5.33 35.13
CA ALA A 70 21.91 5.34 33.70
C ALA A 70 20.69 5.04 32.83
N LEU A 71 19.85 4.07 33.22
CA LEU A 71 18.59 3.76 32.52
C LEU A 71 17.60 4.92 32.58
N ASN A 72 17.46 5.59 33.72
CA ASN A 72 16.59 6.75 33.87
C ASN A 72 17.08 8.00 33.11
N ALA A 73 18.38 8.09 32.82
CA ALA A 73 18.96 9.16 32.01
C ALA A 73 18.83 8.92 30.49
N LEU A 74 18.52 7.70 30.07
CA LEU A 74 18.33 7.29 28.67
C LEU A 74 16.84 7.20 28.26
N ALA A 75 15.92 7.39 29.22
CA ALA A 75 14.47 7.44 29.03
C ALA A 75 13.99 8.89 28.85
#